data_AF-A0AAW4S079-F1
#
_entry.id   AF-A0AAW4S079-F1
#
_cell.length_a   1.000
_cell.length_b   1.000
_cell.length_c   1.000
_cell.angle_alpha   90.00
_cell.angle_beta   90.00
_cell.angle_gamma   90.00
#
_symmetry.space_group_name_H-M   'P 1'
#
loop_
_entity.id
_entity.type
_entity.pdbx_description
1 polymer ?
#
loop_
_entity_poly.entity_id
_entity_poly.type
_entity_poly.pdbx_seq_one_letter_code
_entity_poly.pdbx_strand_id
1 'polypeptide(L)'
;MSAKPDLKIVLCSPRGFCAGVVRAIDTVERALDKYGAPVYVRHEIVHNKYVVDGLKKKGAIFVEELAEIPENTTAPVVFSAHGVPKSVPADAQSRNLFSLDATCPLVTKVHREAAIHFKRGREIFLIGHSHHPEVVGTLGQLPPGAVTLIETAEDAKTITPKDPDNLAFVTQTTLSIDDTAEIVALLKERFPNINGPHKEDICYATTNRQLAVKKVAPVVDALIVVGAPNSSNSQRLREVAEREGCKIAVLAQRAADLDWTRFGNIKSLGITAGASAPEVIVEEIMDAFAERYTLHVETVSAAEENEFFPLPRQVRPEAAAE
;
A
#
# COMPACT_ATOMS: atom_id res chain seq x y z
N MET A 1 -19.45 -37.14 -15.13
CA MET A 1 -18.69 -35.87 -15.23
C MET A 1 -17.33 -36.22 -15.79
N SER A 2 -16.84 -35.51 -16.81
CA SER A 2 -15.46 -35.71 -17.30
C SER A 2 -14.47 -35.36 -16.18
N ALA A 3 -13.32 -36.02 -16.15
CA ALA A 3 -12.25 -35.67 -15.22
C ALA A 3 -11.81 -34.20 -15.47
N LYS A 4 -11.67 -33.42 -14.40
CA LYS A 4 -11.14 -32.06 -14.47
C LYS A 4 -9.65 -32.12 -14.83
N PRO A 5 -9.13 -31.23 -15.70
CA PRO A 5 -7.70 -31.14 -15.97
C PRO A 5 -6.93 -30.72 -14.71
N ASP A 6 -5.68 -31.15 -14.60
CA ASP A 6 -4.78 -30.72 -13.52
C ASP A 6 -4.28 -29.29 -13.70
N LEU A 7 -4.19 -28.53 -12.60
CA LEU A 7 -3.60 -27.19 -12.57
C LEU A 7 -2.67 -27.06 -11.37
N LYS A 8 -1.42 -26.68 -11.63
CA LYS A 8 -0.46 -26.33 -10.58
C LYS A 8 -0.70 -24.90 -10.10
N ILE A 9 -1.06 -24.71 -8.84
CA ILE A 9 -1.15 -23.39 -8.20
C ILE A 9 0.15 -23.11 -7.45
N VAL A 10 0.76 -21.96 -7.72
CA VAL A 10 1.96 -21.49 -7.00
C VAL A 10 1.58 -20.22 -6.21
N LEU A 11 1.39 -20.39 -4.91
CA LEU A 11 1.08 -19.28 -4.00
C LEU A 11 2.36 -18.51 -3.64
N CYS A 12 2.35 -17.21 -3.87
CA CYS A 12 3.41 -16.32 -3.41
C CYS A 12 3.34 -16.16 -1.89
N SER A 13 4.49 -16.19 -1.21
CA SER A 13 4.63 -15.82 0.20
C SER A 13 5.82 -14.88 0.39
N PRO A 14 5.66 -13.72 1.05
CA PRO A 14 4.41 -13.21 1.61
C PRO A 14 3.45 -12.68 0.53
N ARG A 15 2.16 -12.61 0.90
CA ARG A 15 1.06 -12.02 0.11
C ARG A 15 0.01 -11.43 1.05
N GLY A 16 -0.88 -10.60 0.52
CA GLY A 16 -2.04 -10.10 1.28
C GLY A 16 -1.63 -9.06 2.34
N PHE A 17 -2.36 -8.99 3.45
CA PHE A 17 -2.20 -7.94 4.47
C PHE A 17 -0.77 -7.77 5.01
N CYS A 18 -0.33 -6.51 5.12
CA CYS A 18 0.87 -6.14 5.87
C CYS A 18 0.53 -5.55 7.25
N ALA A 19 1.51 -5.39 8.12
CA ALA A 19 1.31 -4.89 9.48
C ALA A 19 0.64 -3.50 9.53
N GLY A 20 0.95 -2.63 8.55
CA GLY A 20 0.34 -1.30 8.44
C GLY A 20 -1.15 -1.36 8.11
N VAL A 21 -1.53 -2.26 7.19
CA VAL A 21 -2.92 -2.47 6.78
C VAL A 21 -3.74 -3.10 7.90
N VAL A 22 -3.23 -4.14 8.56
CA VAL A 22 -3.87 -4.75 9.73
C VAL A 22 -4.15 -3.69 10.80
N ARG A 23 -3.11 -2.94 11.19
CA ARG A 23 -3.26 -1.84 12.16
C ARG A 23 -4.36 -0.84 11.77
N ALA A 24 -4.45 -0.48 10.49
CA ALA A 24 -5.39 0.52 10.04
C ALA A 24 -6.84 0.02 10.05
N ILE A 25 -7.08 -1.20 9.59
CA ILE A 25 -8.38 -1.86 9.65
C ILE A 25 -8.81 -2.03 11.12
N ASP A 26 -7.94 -2.60 11.96
CA ASP A 26 -8.20 -2.81 13.38
C ASP A 26 -8.47 -1.50 14.12
N THR A 27 -7.86 -0.38 13.71
CA THR A 27 -8.15 0.93 14.30
C THR A 27 -9.61 1.33 14.09
N VAL A 28 -10.15 1.10 12.89
CA VAL A 28 -11.56 1.41 12.58
C VAL A 28 -12.49 0.42 13.29
N GLU A 29 -12.18 -0.89 13.25
CA GLU A 29 -12.99 -1.90 13.92
C GLU A 29 -13.06 -1.68 15.42
N ARG A 30 -11.91 -1.42 16.07
CA ARG A 30 -11.87 -1.11 17.50
C ARG A 30 -12.56 0.20 17.85
N ALA A 31 -12.52 1.20 16.97
CA ALA A 31 -13.27 2.43 17.18
C ALA A 31 -14.79 2.15 17.13
N LEU A 32 -15.26 1.33 16.19
CA LEU A 32 -16.65 0.92 16.10
C LEU A 32 -17.08 0.11 17.32
N ASP A 33 -16.27 -0.85 17.77
CA ASP A 33 -16.56 -1.66 18.96
C ASP A 33 -16.64 -0.81 20.23
N LYS A 34 -15.73 0.17 20.38
CA LYS A 34 -15.58 0.97 21.60
C LYS A 34 -16.55 2.15 21.68
N TYR A 35 -16.78 2.83 20.56
CA TYR A 35 -17.53 4.10 20.53
C TYR A 35 -18.88 3.98 19.82
N GLY A 36 -19.17 2.85 19.16
CA GLY A 36 -20.37 2.65 18.36
C GLY A 36 -20.29 3.35 16.99
N ALA A 37 -21.34 3.14 16.19
CA ALA A 37 -21.50 3.82 14.90
C ALA A 37 -22.16 5.21 15.08
N PRO A 38 -21.80 6.21 14.26
CA PRO A 38 -20.82 6.12 13.16
C PRO A 38 -19.37 6.27 13.63
N VAL A 39 -18.44 5.74 12.84
CA VAL A 39 -17.02 6.14 12.87
C VAL A 39 -16.68 6.74 11.51
N TYR A 40 -16.21 7.97 11.49
CA TYR A 40 -15.81 8.64 10.25
C TYR A 40 -14.40 8.24 9.87
N VAL A 41 -14.13 8.03 8.58
CA VAL A 41 -12.80 7.72 8.05
C VAL A 41 -12.50 8.67 6.90
N ARG A 42 -11.39 9.40 6.97
CA ARG A 42 -10.97 10.30 5.89
C ARG A 42 -10.24 9.52 4.80
N HIS A 43 -10.81 9.53 3.59
CA HIS A 43 -10.51 8.65 2.46
C HIS A 43 -10.70 7.16 2.78
N GLU A 44 -10.55 6.28 1.79
CA GLU A 44 -10.48 4.84 2.03
C GLU A 44 -9.36 4.51 3.05
N ILE A 45 -9.69 3.67 4.06
CA ILE A 45 -8.73 3.28 5.11
C ILE A 45 -7.50 2.58 4.50
N VAL A 46 -7.76 1.79 3.45
CA VAL A 46 -6.83 1.11 2.55
C VAL A 46 -7.49 0.99 1.18
N HIS A 47 -6.72 0.96 0.09
CA HIS A 47 -7.25 0.80 -1.27
C HIS A 47 -7.70 -0.66 -1.54
N ASN A 48 -8.84 -1.06 -0.98
CA ASN A 48 -9.50 -2.33 -1.23
C ASN A 48 -11.01 -2.26 -0.98
N LYS A 49 -11.79 -2.46 -2.04
CA LYS A 49 -13.26 -2.38 -2.00
C LYS A 49 -13.91 -3.37 -1.04
N TYR A 50 -13.42 -4.61 -0.93
CA TYR A 50 -13.95 -5.61 0.00
C TYR A 50 -13.87 -5.07 1.44
N VAL A 51 -12.71 -4.55 1.82
CA VAL A 51 -12.45 -4.03 3.17
C VAL A 51 -13.31 -2.81 3.44
N VAL A 52 -13.34 -1.85 2.51
CA VAL A 52 -14.15 -0.62 2.64
C VAL A 52 -15.64 -0.95 2.78
N ASP A 53 -16.18 -1.81 1.93
CA ASP A 53 -17.60 -2.20 1.98
C ASP A 53 -17.92 -2.99 3.27
N GLY A 54 -16.98 -3.81 3.75
CA GLY A 54 -17.10 -4.52 5.02
C GLY A 54 -17.19 -3.56 6.22
N LEU A 55 -16.34 -2.54 6.27
CA LEU A 55 -16.37 -1.52 7.32
C LEU A 55 -17.62 -0.63 7.23
N LYS A 56 -18.07 -0.27 6.02
CA LYS A 56 -19.34 0.45 5.82
C LYS A 56 -20.52 -0.31 6.40
N LYS A 57 -20.60 -1.62 6.18
CA LYS A 57 -21.65 -2.48 6.75
C LYS A 57 -21.61 -2.52 8.29
N LYS A 58 -20.43 -2.34 8.89
CA LYS A 58 -20.26 -2.25 10.35
C LYS A 58 -20.55 -0.85 10.93
N GLY A 59 -20.78 0.16 10.09
CA GLY A 59 -21.12 1.52 10.52
C GLY A 59 -20.03 2.57 10.31
N ALA A 60 -18.95 2.26 9.59
CA ALA A 60 -17.99 3.28 9.17
C ALA A 60 -18.54 4.17 8.05
N ILE A 61 -18.29 5.47 8.12
CA ILE A 61 -18.65 6.45 7.08
C ILE A 61 -17.35 7.03 6.51
N PHE A 62 -17.11 6.79 5.22
CA PHE A 62 -15.94 7.30 4.51
C PHE A 62 -16.28 8.68 3.93
N VAL A 63 -15.43 9.67 4.19
CA VAL A 63 -15.53 11.06 3.69
C VAL A 63 -14.25 11.44 2.96
N GLU A 64 -14.34 12.33 1.98
CA GLU A 64 -13.15 12.86 1.30
C GLU A 64 -12.52 13.97 2.15
N GLU A 65 -13.36 14.90 2.61
CA GLU A 65 -12.94 16.02 3.44
C GLU A 65 -13.62 16.04 4.80
N LEU A 66 -12.91 16.57 5.79
CA LEU A 66 -13.46 16.66 7.15
C LEU A 66 -14.74 17.50 7.16
N ALA A 67 -14.89 18.50 6.29
CA ALA A 67 -16.06 19.37 6.21
C ALA A 67 -17.39 18.62 5.97
N GLU A 68 -17.34 17.40 5.43
CA GLU A 68 -18.50 16.53 5.24
C GLU A 68 -19.01 15.91 6.56
N ILE A 69 -18.19 15.95 7.61
CA ILE A 69 -18.53 15.45 8.93
C ILE A 69 -19.42 16.49 9.63
N PRO A 70 -20.59 16.10 10.20
CA PRO A 70 -21.49 17.00 10.90
C PRO A 70 -20.80 17.86 11.97
N GLU A 71 -21.17 19.13 12.04
CA GLU A 71 -20.74 20.02 13.10
C GLU A 71 -21.13 19.47 14.47
N ASN A 72 -20.24 19.61 15.47
CA ASN A 72 -20.41 19.10 16.83
C ASN A 72 -20.49 17.56 16.95
N THR A 73 -20.04 16.80 15.95
CA THR A 73 -19.92 15.35 16.09
C THR A 73 -19.02 14.99 17.27
N THR A 74 -19.43 13.96 18.02
CA THR A 74 -18.58 13.31 19.04
C THR A 74 -18.03 11.97 18.55
N ALA A 75 -18.39 11.57 17.32
CA ALA A 75 -17.95 10.33 16.70
C ALA A 75 -16.44 10.39 16.40
N PRO A 76 -15.71 9.27 16.54
CA PRO A 76 -14.30 9.21 16.15
C PRO A 76 -14.10 9.48 14.66
N VAL A 77 -12.99 10.15 14.34
CA VAL A 77 -12.52 10.40 12.98
C VAL A 77 -11.17 9.72 12.76
N VAL A 78 -11.09 8.76 11.84
CA VAL A 78 -9.86 7.99 11.57
C VAL A 78 -9.17 8.54 10.32
N PHE A 79 -7.88 8.83 10.41
CA PHE A 79 -7.05 9.15 9.24
C PHE A 79 -6.48 7.87 8.62
N SER A 80 -6.51 7.75 7.28
CA SER A 80 -6.14 6.50 6.59
C SER A 80 -4.68 6.07 6.78
N ALA A 81 -4.37 4.83 6.40
CA ALA A 81 -3.01 4.26 6.49
C ALA A 81 -1.95 5.04 5.69
N HIS A 82 -2.38 5.76 4.65
CA HIS A 82 -1.52 6.47 3.71
C HIS A 82 -0.94 7.77 4.28
N GLY A 83 -1.39 8.24 5.44
CA GLY A 83 -0.98 9.52 5.99
C GLY A 83 -1.75 10.71 5.42
N VAL A 84 -1.69 11.82 6.14
CA VAL A 84 -2.40 13.07 5.78
C VAL A 84 -1.48 14.29 5.89
N PRO A 85 -1.72 15.35 5.11
CA PRO A 85 -1.06 16.65 5.26
C PRO A 85 -1.21 17.22 6.68
N LYS A 86 -0.29 18.10 7.12
CA LYS A 86 -0.41 18.78 8.43
C LYS A 86 -1.67 19.63 8.58
N SER A 87 -2.26 20.08 7.47
CA SER A 87 -3.53 20.82 7.49
C SER A 87 -4.68 19.98 8.02
N VAL A 88 -4.67 18.65 7.82
CA VAL A 88 -5.80 17.78 8.20
C VAL A 88 -5.90 17.59 9.72
N PRO A 89 -4.82 17.24 10.47
CA PRO A 89 -4.88 17.22 11.93
C PRO A 89 -5.16 18.60 12.54
N ALA A 90 -4.66 19.68 11.91
CA ALA A 90 -4.93 21.04 12.36
C ALA A 90 -6.41 21.43 12.21
N ASP A 91 -7.05 21.05 11.10
CA ASP A 91 -8.48 21.23 10.88
C ASP A 91 -9.32 20.37 11.83
N ALA A 92 -8.94 19.11 12.05
CA ALA A 92 -9.60 18.27 13.05
C ALA A 92 -9.53 18.90 14.45
N GLN A 93 -8.38 19.46 14.82
CA GLN A 93 -8.19 20.15 16.09
C GLN A 93 -9.02 21.44 16.19
N SER A 94 -9.03 22.28 15.15
CA SER A 94 -9.79 23.54 15.16
C SER A 94 -11.30 23.30 15.29
N ARG A 95 -11.78 22.15 14.80
CA ARG A 95 -13.17 21.70 14.87
C ARG A 95 -13.49 20.82 16.09
N ASN A 96 -12.54 20.65 17.01
CA ASN A 96 -12.67 19.78 18.19
C ASN A 96 -13.07 18.33 17.87
N LEU A 97 -12.63 17.80 16.72
CA LEU A 97 -12.90 16.42 16.32
C LEU A 97 -12.00 15.44 17.10
N PHE A 98 -12.60 14.38 17.64
CA PHE A 98 -11.84 13.28 18.24
C PHE A 98 -11.20 12.42 17.14
N SER A 99 -9.93 12.69 16.85
CA SER A 99 -9.20 12.01 15.76
C SER A 99 -8.33 10.84 16.23
N LEU A 100 -8.27 9.79 15.42
CA LEU A 100 -7.45 8.60 15.57
C LEU A 100 -6.54 8.47 14.33
N ASP A 101 -5.24 8.46 14.53
CA ASP A 101 -4.28 8.39 13.43
C ASP A 101 -3.90 6.94 13.10
N ALA A 102 -4.49 6.39 12.04
CA ALA A 102 -4.18 5.07 11.52
C ALA A 102 -3.04 5.07 10.47
N THR A 103 -2.32 6.18 10.27
CA THR A 103 -1.15 6.26 9.39
C THR A 103 -0.16 5.15 9.70
N CYS A 104 0.31 4.43 8.67
CA CYS A 104 1.31 3.39 8.82
C CYS A 104 2.59 3.98 9.44
N PRO A 105 3.19 3.35 10.47
CA PRO A 105 4.43 3.85 11.07
C PRO A 105 5.59 4.04 10.08
N LEU A 106 5.62 3.26 8.98
CA LEU A 106 6.62 3.40 7.92
C LEU A 106 6.36 4.62 7.03
N VAL A 107 5.11 5.04 6.85
CA VAL A 107 4.79 6.33 6.22
C VAL A 107 5.15 7.48 7.16
N THR A 108 4.86 7.35 8.46
CA THR A 108 5.28 8.34 9.47
C THR A 108 6.80 8.51 9.52
N LYS A 109 7.57 7.44 9.27
CA LYS A 109 9.04 7.51 9.12
C LYS A 109 9.42 8.44 7.97
N VAL A 110 8.85 8.26 6.78
CA VAL A 110 9.09 9.13 5.60
C VAL A 110 8.73 10.59 5.90
N HIS A 111 7.58 10.84 6.53
CA HIS A 111 7.18 12.19 6.96
C HIS A 111 8.22 12.85 7.88
N ARG A 112 8.79 12.08 8.82
CA ARG A 112 9.81 12.57 9.75
C ARG A 112 11.15 12.80 9.07
N GLU A 113 11.56 11.93 8.16
CA GLU A 113 12.80 12.09 7.40
C GLU A 113 12.76 13.33 6.52
N ALA A 114 11.65 13.56 5.79
CA ALA A 114 11.44 14.80 5.04
C ALA A 114 11.55 16.04 5.96
N ALA A 115 10.92 16.01 7.13
CA ALA A 115 11.02 17.12 8.09
C ALA A 115 12.43 17.33 8.66
N ILE A 116 13.21 16.26 8.86
CA ILE A 116 14.61 16.36 9.30
C ILE A 116 15.47 16.98 8.21
N HIS A 117 15.33 16.55 6.96
CA HIS A 117 16.07 17.13 5.83
C HIS A 117 15.74 18.61 5.63
N PHE A 118 14.45 18.98 5.72
CA PHE A 118 14.02 20.36 5.63
C PHE A 118 14.63 21.24 6.74
N LYS A 119 14.62 20.76 7.99
CA LYS A 119 15.27 21.46 9.12
C LYS A 119 16.78 21.64 8.94
N ARG A 120 17.43 20.77 8.17
CA ARG A 120 18.84 20.87 7.80
C ARG A 120 19.08 21.79 6.60
N GLY A 121 18.03 22.44 6.07
CA GLY A 121 18.13 23.36 4.93
C GLY A 121 18.32 22.66 3.59
N ARG A 122 18.05 21.36 3.47
CA ARG A 122 18.17 20.62 2.21
C ARG A 122 16.94 20.80 1.35
N GLU A 123 17.13 20.94 0.04
CA GLU A 123 16.05 20.73 -0.92
C GLU A 123 15.78 19.22 -1.04
N ILE A 124 14.50 18.84 -1.11
CA ILE A 124 14.07 17.45 -1.01
C ILE A 124 13.40 17.02 -2.31
N PHE A 125 13.85 15.90 -2.86
CA PHE A 125 13.15 15.19 -3.92
C PHE A 125 12.30 14.05 -3.35
N LEU A 126 11.00 14.08 -3.60
CA LEU A 126 10.12 12.95 -3.29
C LEU A 126 9.97 12.11 -4.56
N ILE A 127 10.44 10.87 -4.53
CA ILE A 127 10.17 9.90 -5.60
C ILE A 127 8.82 9.26 -5.31
N GLY A 128 7.84 9.41 -6.21
CA GLY A 128 6.48 8.93 -5.96
C GLY A 128 5.54 9.23 -7.12
N HIS A 129 4.28 8.79 -7.00
CA HIS A 129 3.26 9.08 -8.00
C HIS A 129 2.40 10.28 -7.60
N SER A 130 2.23 11.23 -8.52
CA SER A 130 1.36 12.38 -8.31
C SER A 130 -0.06 11.93 -7.97
N HIS A 131 -0.75 12.75 -7.17
CA HIS A 131 -2.12 12.51 -6.70
C HIS A 131 -2.31 11.29 -5.78
N HIS A 132 -1.30 10.44 -5.57
CA HIS A 132 -1.41 9.34 -4.59
C HIS A 132 -1.55 9.92 -3.17
N PRO A 133 -2.50 9.43 -2.32
CA PRO A 133 -2.74 9.99 -0.99
C PRO A 133 -1.49 10.08 -0.11
N GLU A 134 -0.60 9.09 -0.20
CA GLU A 134 0.67 9.08 0.54
C GLU A 134 1.64 10.18 0.08
N VAL A 135 1.68 10.46 -1.22
CA VAL A 135 2.51 11.54 -1.79
C VAL A 135 1.94 12.88 -1.38
N VAL A 136 0.61 13.06 -1.47
CA VAL A 136 -0.08 14.27 -0.98
C VAL A 136 0.19 14.48 0.53
N GLY A 137 0.10 13.41 1.32
CA GLY A 137 0.41 13.42 2.74
C GLY A 137 1.84 13.85 3.04
N THR A 138 2.81 13.32 2.30
CA THR A 138 4.25 13.61 2.46
C THR A 138 4.58 15.04 2.03
N LEU A 139 4.11 15.48 0.87
CA LEU A 139 4.27 16.87 0.40
C LEU A 139 3.66 17.85 1.41
N GLY A 140 2.49 17.52 1.94
CA GLY A 140 1.77 18.32 2.93
C GLY A 140 2.39 18.35 4.34
N GLN A 141 3.52 17.69 4.57
CA GLN A 141 4.27 17.82 5.83
C GLN A 141 5.09 19.11 5.91
N LEU A 142 5.38 19.73 4.79
CA LEU A 142 6.30 20.85 4.68
C LEU A 142 5.64 22.04 3.97
N PRO A 143 6.20 23.27 4.10
CA PRO A 143 5.70 24.42 3.36
C PRO A 143 5.71 24.18 1.84
N PRO A 144 4.79 24.80 1.08
CA PRO A 144 4.80 24.70 -0.38
C PRO A 144 6.17 25.04 -0.99
N GLY A 145 6.63 24.22 -1.92
CA GLY A 145 7.93 24.38 -2.58
C GLY A 145 9.14 23.86 -1.81
N ALA A 146 8.96 23.25 -0.64
CA ALA A 146 10.03 22.59 0.11
C ALA A 146 10.43 21.21 -0.44
N VAL A 147 9.52 20.57 -1.18
CA VAL A 147 9.70 19.23 -1.76
C VAL A 147 9.31 19.29 -3.23
N THR A 148 10.14 18.70 -4.09
CA THR A 148 9.88 18.55 -5.52
C THR A 148 9.59 17.08 -5.82
N LEU A 149 8.50 16.80 -6.55
CA LEU A 149 8.12 15.44 -6.93
C LEU A 149 8.92 14.97 -8.16
N ILE A 150 9.35 13.72 -8.13
CA ILE A 150 9.99 12.99 -9.24
C ILE A 150 9.19 11.71 -9.46
N GLU A 151 8.64 11.51 -10.65
CA GLU A 151 7.83 10.32 -10.96
C GLU A 151 8.59 9.33 -11.85
N THR A 152 9.50 9.83 -12.69
CA THR A 152 10.15 9.06 -13.75
C THR A 152 11.67 9.26 -13.80
N ALA A 153 12.34 8.36 -14.51
CA ALA A 153 13.76 8.50 -14.85
C ALA A 153 14.05 9.77 -15.66
N GLU A 154 13.09 10.24 -16.47
CA GLU A 154 13.25 11.49 -17.24
C GLU A 154 13.17 12.73 -16.35
N ASP A 155 12.28 12.74 -15.36
CA ASP A 155 12.25 13.78 -14.33
C ASP A 155 13.60 13.83 -13.60
N ALA A 156 14.14 12.67 -13.23
CA ALA A 156 15.45 12.57 -12.58
C ALA A 156 16.61 13.06 -13.46
N LYS A 157 16.51 12.92 -14.79
CA LYS A 157 17.52 13.42 -15.75
C LYS A 157 17.43 14.94 -15.97
N THR A 158 16.23 15.50 -15.88
CA THR A 158 15.96 16.90 -16.27
C THR A 158 15.83 17.85 -15.08
N ILE A 159 15.61 17.33 -13.87
CA ILE A 159 15.44 18.15 -12.67
C ILE A 159 16.67 19.05 -12.42
N THR A 160 16.43 20.31 -12.07
CA THR A 160 17.47 21.30 -11.77
C THR A 160 17.27 21.82 -10.35
N PRO A 161 18.10 21.40 -9.37
CA PRO A 161 18.04 21.89 -8.00
C PRO A 161 18.53 23.33 -7.89
N LYS A 162 18.20 24.00 -6.77
CA LYS A 162 18.76 25.30 -6.42
C LYS A 162 20.24 25.18 -6.00
N ASP A 163 20.54 24.13 -5.24
CA ASP A 163 21.88 23.81 -4.76
C ASP A 163 22.12 22.29 -4.93
N PRO A 164 22.87 21.85 -5.95
CA PRO A 164 23.11 20.43 -6.22
C PRO A 164 23.93 19.72 -5.15
N ASP A 165 24.62 20.44 -4.26
CA ASP A 165 25.42 19.86 -3.17
C ASP A 165 24.64 19.74 -1.86
N ASN A 166 23.43 20.29 -1.77
CA ASN A 166 22.62 20.32 -0.56
C ASN A 166 21.22 19.70 -0.76
N LEU A 167 21.21 18.44 -1.18
CA LEU A 167 20.01 17.70 -1.53
C LEU A 167 19.74 16.51 -0.59
N ALA A 168 18.47 16.14 -0.52
CA ALA A 168 18.03 14.85 -0.03
C ALA A 168 16.94 14.26 -0.93
N PHE A 169 16.76 12.94 -0.88
CA PHE A 169 15.57 12.30 -1.44
C PHE A 169 14.88 11.42 -0.41
N VAL A 170 13.56 11.27 -0.58
CA VAL A 170 12.71 10.30 0.11
C VAL A 170 11.83 9.61 -0.92
N THR A 171 11.24 8.46 -0.60
CA THR A 171 10.36 7.75 -1.54
C THR A 171 8.99 7.44 -0.95
N GLN A 172 7.99 7.30 -1.84
CA GLN A 172 6.76 6.60 -1.53
C GLN A 172 7.07 5.13 -1.18
N THR A 173 6.32 4.57 -0.24
CA THR A 173 6.59 3.25 0.36
C THR A 173 6.20 2.06 -0.53
N THR A 174 5.37 2.29 -1.55
CA THR A 174 4.74 1.25 -2.39
C THR A 174 5.27 1.18 -3.83
N LEU A 175 6.42 1.79 -4.11
CA LEU A 175 6.98 1.86 -5.46
C LEU A 175 7.58 0.54 -5.95
N SER A 176 7.78 0.46 -7.27
CA SER A 176 8.61 -0.58 -7.90
C SER A 176 10.05 -0.44 -7.42
N ILE A 177 10.65 -1.54 -6.93
CA ILE A 177 12.04 -1.51 -6.44
C ILE A 177 12.99 -1.16 -7.58
N ASP A 178 12.80 -1.75 -8.76
CA ASP A 178 13.70 -1.57 -9.89
C ASP A 178 13.61 -0.16 -10.48
N ASP A 179 12.39 0.35 -10.66
CA ASP A 179 12.18 1.68 -11.26
C ASP A 179 12.72 2.77 -10.31
N THR A 180 12.52 2.56 -9.00
CA THR A 180 13.08 3.48 -7.99
C THR A 180 14.59 3.38 -7.93
N ALA A 181 15.18 2.19 -8.07
CA ALA A 181 16.63 2.02 -8.11
C ALA A 181 17.25 2.73 -9.32
N GLU A 182 16.60 2.70 -10.49
CA GLU A 182 17.01 3.46 -11.67
C GLU A 182 16.99 4.97 -11.42
N ILE A 183 15.88 5.50 -10.89
CA ILE A 183 15.73 6.92 -10.55
C ILE A 183 16.81 7.36 -9.55
N VAL A 184 17.02 6.58 -8.48
CA VAL A 184 18.03 6.87 -7.45
C VAL A 184 19.44 6.82 -8.02
N ALA A 185 19.75 5.89 -8.93
CA ALA A 185 21.04 5.82 -9.59
C ALA A 185 21.31 7.09 -10.42
N LEU A 186 20.34 7.53 -11.23
CA LEU A 186 20.43 8.76 -12.01
C LEU A 186 20.61 9.99 -11.12
N LEU A 187 19.86 10.09 -10.02
CA LEU A 187 20.00 11.20 -9.07
C LEU A 187 21.39 11.22 -8.41
N LYS A 188 21.94 10.06 -8.03
CA LYS A 188 23.28 9.97 -7.43
C LYS A 188 24.39 10.24 -8.44
N GLU A 189 24.22 9.87 -9.70
CA GLU A 189 25.15 10.20 -10.77
C GLU A 189 25.21 11.72 -10.99
N ARG A 190 24.04 12.36 -11.07
CA ARG A 190 23.93 13.81 -11.29
C ARG A 190 24.30 14.63 -10.05
N PHE A 191 23.97 14.13 -8.86
CA PHE A 191 24.16 14.81 -7.58
C PHE A 191 24.87 13.89 -6.58
N PRO A 192 26.20 13.73 -6.66
CA PRO A 192 26.95 12.77 -5.83
C PRO A 192 26.80 12.99 -4.32
N ASN A 193 26.48 14.21 -3.89
CA ASN A 193 26.30 14.59 -2.48
C ASN A 193 24.84 14.46 -1.99
N ILE A 194 23.91 13.97 -2.83
CA ILE A 194 22.51 13.80 -2.45
C ILE A 194 22.37 12.80 -1.29
N ASN A 195 21.62 13.20 -0.26
CA ASN A 195 21.39 12.37 0.92
C ASN A 195 20.17 11.47 0.70
N GLY A 196 20.37 10.16 0.78
CA GLY A 196 19.25 9.22 0.87
C GLY A 196 18.75 9.02 2.30
N PRO A 197 17.66 8.26 2.47
CA PRO A 197 17.16 7.90 3.79
C PRO A 197 18.13 6.95 4.50
N HIS A 198 18.12 6.94 5.84
CA HIS A 198 19.06 6.11 6.63
C HIS A 198 18.80 4.61 6.46
N LYS A 199 17.55 4.25 6.19
CA LYS A 199 17.08 2.94 5.72
C LYS A 199 16.16 3.18 4.54
N GLU A 200 15.96 2.19 3.69
CA GLU A 200 15.02 2.28 2.56
C GLU A 200 13.63 2.77 2.99
N ASP A 201 12.98 3.54 2.11
CA ASP A 201 11.62 4.07 2.29
C ASP A 201 10.57 3.16 1.68
N ILE A 202 10.89 2.45 0.59
CA ILE A 202 10.09 1.31 0.13
C ILE A 202 10.00 0.30 1.27
N CYS A 203 8.77 0.00 1.68
CA CYS A 203 8.57 -0.77 2.89
C CYS A 203 8.85 -2.26 2.68
N TYR A 204 9.17 -2.96 3.79
CA TYR A 204 9.43 -4.40 3.78
C TYR A 204 8.33 -5.19 3.05
N ALA A 205 7.07 -4.83 3.25
CA ALA A 205 5.92 -5.53 2.68
C ALA A 205 5.88 -5.44 1.16
N THR A 206 6.20 -4.26 0.61
CA THR A 206 6.30 -4.05 -0.83
C THR A 206 7.51 -4.78 -1.40
N THR A 207 8.67 -4.67 -0.75
CA THR A 207 9.88 -5.38 -1.14
C THR A 207 9.66 -6.89 -1.22
N ASN A 208 9.17 -7.48 -0.14
CA ASN A 208 9.00 -8.93 -0.03
C ASN A 208 7.97 -9.48 -1.01
N ARG A 209 6.85 -8.78 -1.22
CA ARG A 209 5.81 -9.20 -2.19
C ARG A 209 6.33 -9.14 -3.61
N GLN A 210 7.10 -8.11 -3.98
CA GLN A 210 7.74 -8.05 -5.30
C GLN A 210 8.75 -9.18 -5.47
N LEU A 211 9.59 -9.46 -4.46
CA LEU A 211 10.52 -10.60 -4.49
C LEU A 211 9.81 -11.95 -4.63
N ALA A 212 8.65 -12.14 -3.98
CA ALA A 212 7.83 -13.34 -4.15
C ALA A 212 7.32 -13.48 -5.59
N VAL A 213 6.83 -12.39 -6.17
CA VAL A 213 6.41 -12.37 -7.59
C VAL A 213 7.59 -12.67 -8.51
N LYS A 214 8.77 -12.09 -8.29
CA LYS A 214 9.98 -12.36 -9.09
C LYS A 214 10.39 -13.83 -9.10
N LYS A 215 10.17 -14.55 -8.00
CA LYS A 215 10.44 -16.00 -7.94
C LYS A 215 9.40 -16.83 -8.70
N VAL A 216 8.14 -16.41 -8.73
CA VAL A 216 7.02 -17.20 -9.25
C VAL A 216 6.71 -16.89 -10.71
N ALA A 217 6.72 -15.62 -11.10
CA ALA A 217 6.35 -15.15 -12.43
C ALA A 217 7.07 -15.88 -13.59
N PRO A 218 8.38 -16.21 -13.52
CA PRO A 218 9.08 -16.89 -14.61
C PRO A 218 8.69 -18.36 -14.82
N VAL A 219 8.05 -19.00 -13.83
CA VAL A 219 7.76 -20.45 -13.83
C VAL A 219 6.27 -20.78 -13.94
N VAL A 220 5.42 -19.77 -14.17
CA VAL A 220 3.96 -19.94 -14.31
C VAL A 220 3.46 -19.44 -15.66
N ASP A 221 2.42 -20.08 -16.19
CA ASP A 221 1.80 -19.66 -17.46
C ASP A 221 1.00 -18.35 -17.31
N ALA A 222 0.40 -18.17 -16.14
CA ALA A 222 -0.34 -16.97 -15.76
C ALA A 222 -0.09 -16.61 -14.28
N LEU A 223 -0.26 -15.34 -13.93
CA LEU A 223 -0.18 -14.84 -12.57
C LEU A 223 -1.36 -13.89 -12.28
N ILE A 224 -2.12 -14.19 -11.23
CA ILE A 224 -3.16 -13.31 -10.71
C ILE A 224 -2.63 -12.55 -9.50
N VAL A 225 -2.73 -11.23 -9.57
CA VAL A 225 -2.57 -10.34 -8.42
C VAL A 225 -3.95 -9.98 -7.89
N VAL A 226 -4.25 -10.37 -6.67
CA VAL A 226 -5.46 -9.91 -5.98
C VAL A 226 -5.26 -8.48 -5.49
N GLY A 227 -6.10 -7.55 -5.96
CA GLY A 227 -5.99 -6.14 -5.58
C GLY A 227 -6.86 -5.21 -6.41
N ALA A 228 -7.02 -3.97 -5.92
CA ALA A 228 -7.79 -2.94 -6.58
C ALA A 228 -6.94 -2.12 -7.57
N PRO A 229 -7.53 -1.59 -8.66
CA PRO A 229 -6.82 -0.78 -9.65
C PRO A 229 -6.14 0.48 -9.06
N ASN A 230 -6.70 1.06 -8.00
CA ASN A 230 -6.16 2.21 -7.27
C ASN A 230 -5.08 1.84 -6.22
N SER A 231 -4.75 0.56 -6.04
CA SER A 231 -3.67 0.13 -5.15
C SER A 231 -2.32 0.16 -5.88
N SER A 232 -1.49 1.17 -5.57
CA SER A 232 -0.14 1.32 -6.14
C SER A 232 0.68 0.03 -5.99
N ASN A 233 0.75 -0.53 -4.78
CA ASN A 233 1.46 -1.78 -4.52
C ASN A 233 0.93 -2.94 -5.39
N SER A 234 -0.40 -3.10 -5.53
CA SER A 234 -0.96 -4.20 -6.34
C SER A 234 -0.61 -4.05 -7.82
N GLN A 235 -0.63 -2.82 -8.35
CA GLN A 235 -0.20 -2.56 -9.71
C GLN A 235 1.27 -2.88 -9.92
N ARG A 236 2.14 -2.51 -8.96
CA ARG A 236 3.57 -2.87 -9.02
C ARG A 236 3.77 -4.38 -9.11
N LEU A 237 3.01 -5.19 -8.35
CA LEU A 237 3.11 -6.65 -8.45
C LEU A 237 2.74 -7.19 -9.83
N ARG A 238 1.70 -6.64 -10.48
CA ARG A 238 1.31 -7.03 -11.83
C ARG A 238 2.42 -6.70 -12.83
N GLU A 239 2.93 -5.47 -12.76
CA GLU A 239 3.97 -4.97 -13.66
C GLU A 239 5.30 -5.72 -13.46
N VAL A 240 5.65 -6.07 -12.23
CA VAL A 240 6.79 -6.95 -11.93
C VAL A 240 6.57 -8.31 -12.58
N ALA A 241 5.39 -8.92 -12.47
CA ALA A 241 5.12 -10.20 -13.12
C ALA A 241 5.29 -10.14 -14.65
N GLU A 242 4.80 -9.07 -15.29
CA GLU A 242 4.96 -8.82 -16.73
C GLU A 242 6.44 -8.70 -17.12
N ARG A 243 7.22 -7.93 -16.34
CA ARG A 243 8.65 -7.71 -16.57
C ARG A 243 9.48 -8.98 -16.40
N GLU A 244 9.11 -9.84 -15.46
CA GLU A 244 9.76 -11.13 -15.21
C GLU A 244 9.33 -12.22 -16.22
N GLY A 245 8.59 -11.85 -17.27
CA GLY A 245 8.29 -12.72 -18.40
C GLY A 245 7.01 -13.55 -18.25
N CYS A 246 6.18 -13.28 -17.24
CA CYS A 246 4.87 -13.94 -17.14
C CYS A 246 3.99 -13.50 -18.31
N LYS A 247 3.55 -14.47 -19.13
CA LYS A 247 2.78 -14.20 -20.36
C LYS A 247 1.43 -13.56 -20.07
N ILE A 248 0.84 -13.91 -18.93
CA ILE A 248 -0.49 -13.46 -18.53
C ILE A 248 -0.43 -13.00 -17.08
N ALA A 249 -0.19 -11.72 -16.86
CA ALA A 249 -0.37 -11.09 -15.56
C ALA A 249 -1.71 -10.35 -15.53
N VAL A 250 -2.51 -10.56 -14.48
CA VAL A 250 -3.78 -9.85 -14.32
C VAL A 250 -3.92 -9.31 -12.91
N LEU A 251 -4.65 -8.19 -12.81
CA LEU A 251 -5.14 -7.68 -11.54
C LEU A 251 -6.63 -8.03 -11.43
N ALA A 252 -7.05 -8.59 -10.31
CA ALA A 252 -8.45 -8.96 -10.04
C ALA A 252 -8.87 -8.55 -8.63
N GLN A 253 -10.08 -8.02 -8.46
CA GLN A 253 -10.61 -7.67 -7.13
C GLN A 253 -11.44 -8.80 -6.53
N ARG A 254 -11.99 -9.68 -7.37
CA ARG A 254 -12.85 -10.84 -7.03
C ARG A 254 -12.66 -11.95 -8.06
N ALA A 255 -13.10 -13.16 -7.74
CA ALA A 255 -13.18 -14.25 -8.71
C ALA A 255 -14.15 -13.93 -9.86
N ALA A 256 -15.21 -13.18 -9.58
CA ALA A 256 -16.19 -12.74 -10.58
C ALA A 256 -15.62 -11.79 -11.64
N ASP A 257 -14.50 -11.12 -11.37
CA ASP A 257 -13.85 -10.20 -12.32
C ASP A 257 -12.95 -10.93 -13.33
N LEU A 258 -12.74 -12.24 -13.15
CA LEU A 258 -11.83 -13.01 -13.98
C LEU A 258 -12.41 -13.21 -15.39
N ASP A 259 -11.69 -12.67 -16.38
CA ASP A 259 -11.90 -13.04 -17.78
C ASP A 259 -11.31 -14.43 -18.04
N TRP A 260 -12.17 -15.45 -17.93
CA TRP A 260 -11.81 -16.85 -18.13
C TRP A 260 -11.20 -17.15 -19.51
N THR A 261 -11.46 -16.33 -20.52
CA THR A 261 -10.87 -16.53 -21.86
C THR A 261 -9.34 -16.36 -21.85
N ARG A 262 -8.80 -15.62 -20.88
CA ARG A 262 -7.36 -15.43 -20.70
C ARG A 262 -6.67 -16.66 -20.10
N PHE A 263 -7.39 -17.54 -19.41
CA PHE A 263 -6.77 -18.65 -18.67
C PHE A 263 -6.78 -19.98 -19.42
N GLY A 264 -7.45 -20.08 -20.57
CA GLY A 264 -7.31 -21.16 -21.56
C GLY A 264 -6.96 -22.55 -21.01
N ASN A 265 -5.86 -23.13 -21.52
CA ASN A 265 -5.31 -24.42 -21.07
C ASN A 265 -4.00 -24.23 -20.29
N ILE A 266 -3.93 -23.24 -19.40
CA ILE A 266 -2.76 -23.08 -18.53
C ILE A 266 -2.53 -24.36 -17.71
N LYS A 267 -1.26 -24.67 -17.45
CA LYS A 267 -0.82 -25.78 -16.60
C LYS A 267 -0.34 -25.30 -15.25
N SER A 268 0.05 -24.03 -15.15
CA SER A 268 0.48 -23.40 -13.92
C SER A 268 -0.06 -21.98 -13.76
N LEU A 269 -0.50 -21.66 -12.54
CA LEU A 269 -1.04 -20.36 -12.16
C LEU A 269 -0.35 -19.87 -10.89
N GLY A 270 0.32 -18.73 -10.97
CA GLY A 270 0.77 -17.98 -9.81
C GLY A 270 -0.38 -17.19 -9.21
N ILE A 271 -0.51 -17.19 -7.88
CA ILE A 271 -1.45 -16.29 -7.19
C ILE A 271 -0.69 -15.53 -6.10
N THR A 272 -0.85 -14.21 -6.12
CA THR A 272 -0.37 -13.30 -5.08
C THR A 272 -1.46 -12.30 -4.73
N ALA A 273 -1.23 -11.50 -3.70
CA ALA A 273 -2.17 -10.49 -3.25
C ALA A 273 -1.41 -9.24 -2.80
N GLY A 274 -1.92 -8.07 -3.19
CA GLY A 274 -1.38 -6.81 -2.73
C GLY A 274 -1.58 -6.61 -1.23
N ALA A 275 -0.84 -5.66 -0.65
CA ALA A 275 -0.82 -5.40 0.78
C ALA A 275 -2.20 -5.08 1.39
N SER A 276 -3.17 -4.62 0.59
CA SER A 276 -4.54 -4.29 1.02
C SER A 276 -5.57 -5.39 0.73
N ALA A 277 -5.17 -6.52 0.15
CA ALA A 277 -6.09 -7.59 -0.24
C ALA A 277 -6.20 -8.67 0.86
N PRO A 278 -7.42 -8.99 1.32
CA PRO A 278 -7.63 -10.02 2.34
C PRO A 278 -7.51 -11.43 1.74
N GLU A 279 -7.04 -12.39 2.56
CA GLU A 279 -6.81 -13.78 2.13
C GLU A 279 -8.09 -14.46 1.63
N VAL A 280 -9.27 -14.10 2.17
CA VAL A 280 -10.57 -14.65 1.71
C VAL A 280 -10.81 -14.44 0.21
N ILE A 281 -10.24 -13.41 -0.42
CA ILE A 281 -10.38 -13.22 -1.88
C ILE A 281 -9.40 -14.12 -2.65
N VAL A 282 -8.23 -14.42 -2.07
CA VAL A 282 -7.31 -15.42 -2.63
C VAL A 282 -8.00 -16.79 -2.63
N GLU A 283 -8.63 -17.16 -1.51
CA GLU A 283 -9.44 -18.37 -1.38
C GLU A 283 -10.62 -18.38 -2.37
N GLU A 284 -11.36 -17.27 -2.48
CA GLU A 284 -12.47 -17.10 -3.45
C GLU A 284 -12.01 -17.39 -4.89
N ILE A 285 -10.83 -16.91 -5.27
CA ILE A 285 -10.25 -17.16 -6.60
C ILE A 285 -9.82 -18.63 -6.74
N MET A 286 -9.17 -19.20 -5.73
CA MET A 286 -8.78 -20.61 -5.75
C MET A 286 -10.00 -21.52 -5.91
N ASP A 287 -11.10 -21.25 -5.19
CA ASP A 287 -12.35 -22.00 -5.28
C ASP A 287 -12.92 -21.93 -6.71
N ALA A 288 -12.91 -20.75 -7.34
CA ALA A 288 -13.38 -20.59 -8.71
C ALA A 288 -12.52 -21.38 -9.73
N PHE A 289 -11.22 -21.52 -9.50
CA PHE A 289 -10.37 -22.43 -10.29
C PHE A 289 -10.65 -23.91 -9.95
N ALA A 290 -10.93 -24.26 -8.70
CA ALA A 290 -11.25 -25.62 -8.27
C ALA A 290 -12.56 -26.14 -8.90
N GLU A 291 -13.49 -25.26 -9.28
CA GLU A 291 -14.67 -25.64 -10.07
C GLU A 291 -14.29 -26.23 -11.45
N ARG A 292 -13.17 -25.78 -12.02
CA ARG A 292 -12.75 -26.08 -13.41
C ARG A 292 -11.57 -27.07 -13.49
N TYR A 293 -10.72 -27.10 -12.46
CA TYR A 293 -9.48 -27.87 -12.44
C TYR A 293 -9.35 -28.72 -11.16
N THR A 294 -8.51 -29.75 -11.23
CA THR A 294 -7.94 -30.41 -10.04
C THR A 294 -6.69 -29.63 -9.63
N LEU A 295 -6.74 -28.98 -8.46
CA LEU A 295 -5.67 -28.08 -8.03
C LEU A 295 -4.55 -28.82 -7.28
N HIS A 296 -3.30 -28.54 -7.67
CA HIS A 296 -2.09 -28.95 -6.95
C HIS A 296 -1.40 -27.70 -6.43
N VAL A 297 -1.51 -27.44 -5.12
CA VAL A 297 -1.08 -26.18 -4.52
C VAL A 297 0.29 -26.33 -3.89
N GLU A 298 1.22 -25.44 -4.26
CA GLU A 298 2.49 -25.24 -3.57
C GLU A 298 2.64 -23.77 -3.17
N THR A 299 3.49 -23.50 -2.17
CA THR A 299 3.81 -22.13 -1.74
C THR A 299 5.29 -21.86 -1.97
N VAL A 300 5.61 -20.73 -2.61
CA VAL A 300 6.97 -20.25 -2.80
C VAL A 300 7.20 -19.06 -1.86
N SER A 301 8.12 -19.25 -0.90
CA SER A 301 8.48 -18.21 0.06
C SER A 301 9.68 -17.38 -0.39
N ALA A 302 9.55 -16.06 -0.31
CA ALA A 302 10.62 -15.09 -0.54
C ALA A 302 11.22 -14.55 0.76
N ALA A 303 10.40 -14.41 1.80
CA ALA A 303 10.78 -13.84 3.09
C ALA A 303 9.80 -14.26 4.19
N GLU A 304 10.22 -14.14 5.44
CA GLU A 304 9.35 -14.21 6.62
C GLU A 304 9.03 -12.79 7.09
N GLU A 305 7.76 -12.53 7.43
CA GLU A 305 7.29 -11.24 7.96
C GLU A 305 6.81 -11.45 9.41
N ASN A 306 7.42 -10.73 10.35
CA ASN A 306 7.11 -10.80 11.79
C ASN A 306 6.77 -9.43 12.39
N GLU A 307 6.63 -8.42 11.53
CA GLU A 307 6.36 -7.04 11.90
C GLU A 307 4.97 -6.90 12.51
N PHE A 308 4.89 -6.16 13.62
CA PHE A 308 3.64 -5.80 14.26
C PHE A 308 3.66 -4.31 14.60
N PHE A 309 2.55 -3.62 14.31
CA PHE A 309 2.39 -2.21 14.65
C PHE A 309 1.25 -2.02 15.65
N PRO A 310 1.50 -1.46 16.84
CA PRO A 310 0.46 -1.31 17.84
C PRO A 310 -0.57 -0.26 17.42
N LEU A 311 -1.82 -0.49 17.79
CA LEU A 311 -2.95 0.44 17.55
C LEU A 311 -2.72 1.82 18.19
N PRO A 312 -3.45 2.86 17.78
CA PRO A 312 -3.50 4.12 18.52
C PRO A 312 -3.91 3.88 19.98
N ARG A 313 -3.27 4.59 20.93
CA ARG A 313 -3.42 4.34 22.38
C ARG A 313 -4.89 4.31 22.83
N GLN A 314 -5.71 5.17 22.24
CA GLN A 314 -7.12 5.37 22.56
C GLN A 314 -8.01 4.15 22.25
N VAL A 315 -7.57 3.27 21.35
CA VAL A 315 -8.30 2.06 20.91
C VAL A 315 -7.51 0.77 21.12
N ARG A 316 -6.39 0.83 21.86
CA ARG A 316 -5.73 -0.38 22.31
C ARG A 316 -6.66 -1.16 23.25
N PRO A 317 -6.64 -2.50 23.21
CA PRO A 317 -7.25 -3.28 24.28
C PRO A 317 -6.65 -2.82 25.62
N GLU A 318 -7.48 -2.71 26.65
CA GLU A 318 -6.96 -2.67 28.01
C GLU A 318 -6.12 -3.93 28.17
N ALA A 319 -4.87 -3.79 28.65
CA ALA A 319 -4.06 -4.96 28.94
C ALA A 319 -4.90 -5.86 29.85
N ALA A 320 -5.05 -7.14 29.48
CA ALA A 320 -5.66 -8.10 30.39
C ALA A 320 -4.90 -7.97 31.72
N ALA A 321 -5.62 -7.54 32.76
CA ALA A 321 -5.08 -7.56 34.10
C ALA A 321 -4.91 -9.03 34.47
N GLU A 322 -3.71 -9.55 34.29
CA GLU A 322 -3.20 -10.74 34.98
C GLU A 322 -2.31 -10.30 36.14
#